data_AF-A0A9N8J0X1-F1
#
_entry.id   AF-A0A9N8J0X1-F1
#
_cell.length_a   1.000
_cell.length_b   1.000
_cell.length_c   1.000
_cell.angle_alpha   90.00
_cell.angle_beta   90.00
_cell.angle_gamma   90.00
#
_symmetry.space_group_name_H-M   'P 1'
#
loop_
_entity.id
_entity.type
_entity.pdbx_description
1 polymer ?
#
loop_
_entity_poly.entity_id
_entity_poly.type
_entity_poly.pdbx_seq_one_letter_code
_entity_poly.pdbx_strand_id
1 'polypeptide(L)'
;MKERLKEIPIIIFLLIIGIPLCILFFPVILVYLIFEFFQKKGSKKRYSNYLISIEGKKFFCYNNRKNNHHYIEKNIIPNLTNDIEPIFLEGKRIRNEDNREYLSHMLLNVSKRKGFPYIIKISNGKALDISMNNEFYNFKSQNKNPEDLIVLINASFENLKSEV
;
A
#
# COMPACT_ATOMS: atom_id res chain seq x y z
N MET A 1 -44.76 20.76 -18.15
CA MET A 1 -44.44 20.85 -19.61
C MET A 1 -43.74 22.16 -19.98
N LYS A 2 -44.17 23.33 -19.47
CA LYS A 2 -43.53 24.65 -19.74
C LYS A 2 -42.07 24.77 -19.26
N GLU A 3 -41.67 24.11 -18.17
CA GLU A 3 -40.30 24.18 -17.66
C GLU A 3 -39.29 23.45 -18.56
N ARG A 4 -39.62 22.23 -19.02
CA ARG A 4 -38.77 21.47 -19.96
C ARG A 4 -38.52 22.20 -21.28
N LEU A 5 -39.48 23.01 -21.75
CA LEU A 5 -39.33 23.81 -22.97
C LEU A 5 -38.31 24.96 -22.82
N LYS A 6 -38.10 25.48 -21.61
CA LYS A 6 -37.10 26.52 -21.33
C LYS A 6 -35.67 25.97 -21.26
N GLU A 7 -35.51 24.68 -20.96
CA GLU A 7 -34.21 24.02 -20.86
C GLU A 7 -33.63 23.61 -22.22
N ILE A 8 -34.49 23.34 -23.22
CA ILE A 8 -34.09 22.97 -24.59
C ILE A 8 -33.05 23.93 -25.21
N PRO A 9 -33.24 25.26 -25.23
CA PRO A 9 -32.25 26.17 -25.81
C PRO A 9 -30.92 26.19 -25.04
N ILE A 10 -30.95 25.98 -23.71
CA ILE A 10 -29.74 25.88 -22.89
C ILE A 10 -28.98 24.61 -23.24
N ILE A 11 -29.67 23.48 -23.41
CA ILE A 11 -29.07 22.20 -23.82
C ILE A 11 -28.47 22.32 -25.23
N ILE A 12 -29.17 22.95 -26.18
CA ILE A 12 -28.66 23.17 -27.54
C ILE A 12 -27.41 24.05 -27.50
N PHE A 13 -27.41 25.13 -26.71
CA PHE A 13 -26.25 26.00 -26.54
C PHE A 13 -25.04 25.25 -25.95
N LEU A 14 -25.26 24.41 -24.92
CA LEU A 14 -24.23 23.56 -24.35
C LEU A 14 -23.68 22.54 -25.35
N LEU A 15 -24.50 21.99 -26.25
CA LEU A 15 -24.04 21.10 -27.31
C LEU A 15 -23.22 21.84 -28.37
N ILE A 16 -23.66 23.02 -28.80
CA ILE A 16 -22.98 23.83 -29.81
C ILE A 16 -21.59 24.27 -29.33
N ILE A 17 -21.43 24.58 -28.04
CA ILE A 17 -20.12 24.97 -27.48
C ILE A 17 -19.32 23.74 -27.05
N GLY A 18 -19.98 22.78 -26.39
CA GLY A 18 -19.34 21.60 -25.83
C GLY A 18 -18.75 20.68 -26.88
N ILE A 19 -19.44 20.46 -28.01
CA ILE A 19 -18.95 19.56 -29.07
C ILE A 19 -17.64 20.08 -29.70
N PRO A 20 -17.55 21.34 -30.17
CA PRO A 20 -16.29 21.90 -30.66
C PRO A 20 -15.18 21.90 -29.62
N LEU A 21 -15.51 22.20 -28.35
CA LEU A 21 -14.52 22.18 -27.27
C LEU A 21 -13.96 20.76 -27.05
N CYS A 22 -14.83 19.75 -27.04
CA CYS A 22 -14.44 18.35 -26.96
C CYS A 22 -13.57 17.94 -28.16
N ILE A 23 -13.92 18.34 -29.38
CA ILE A 23 -13.13 18.05 -30.59
C ILE A 23 -11.76 18.74 -30.51
N LEU A 24 -11.70 19.98 -30.03
CA LEU A 24 -10.47 20.75 -29.87
C LEU A 24 -9.51 20.09 -28.86
N PHE A 25 -10.02 19.60 -27.74
CA PHE A 25 -9.21 18.95 -26.70
C PHE A 25 -9.02 17.45 -26.90
N PHE A 26 -9.80 16.80 -27.78
CA PHE A 26 -9.71 15.37 -28.08
C PHE A 26 -8.27 14.89 -28.37
N PRO A 27 -7.46 15.53 -29.23
CA PRO A 27 -6.10 15.08 -29.48
C PRO A 27 -5.21 15.15 -28.23
N VAL A 28 -5.38 16.17 -27.39
CA VAL A 28 -4.63 16.31 -26.12
C VAL A 28 -5.00 15.20 -25.15
N ILE A 29 -6.30 14.92 -25.01
CA ILE A 29 -6.81 13.83 -24.18
C ILE A 29 -6.26 12.48 -24.68
N LEU A 30 -6.25 12.26 -26.00
CA LEU A 30 -5.73 11.02 -26.59
C LEU A 30 -4.24 10.81 -26.27
N VAL A 31 -3.41 11.84 -26.45
CA VAL A 31 -1.97 11.78 -26.12
C VAL A 31 -1.77 11.52 -24.63
N TYR A 32 -2.54 12.19 -23.77
CA TYR A 32 -2.49 11.97 -22.32
C TYR A 32 -2.80 10.51 -21.95
N LEU A 33 -3.88 9.93 -22.51
CA LEU A 33 -4.27 8.55 -22.26
C LEU A 33 -3.20 7.54 -22.69
N ILE A 34 -2.60 7.76 -23.87
CA ILE A 34 -1.51 6.91 -24.38
C ILE A 34 -0.29 6.98 -23.44
N PHE A 35 0.11 8.20 -23.07
CA PHE A 35 1.25 8.41 -22.17
C PHE A 35 1.01 7.76 -20.80
N GLU A 36 -0.18 7.92 -20.22
CA GLU A 36 -0.56 7.30 -18.96
C GLU A 36 -0.51 5.77 -19.04
N PHE A 37 -0.98 5.18 -20.15
CA PHE A 37 -0.93 3.74 -20.36
C PHE A 37 0.51 3.19 -20.38
N PHE A 38 1.41 3.83 -21.14
CA PHE A 38 2.81 3.41 -21.23
C PHE A 38 3.56 3.61 -19.91
N GLN A 39 3.33 4.73 -19.23
CA GLN A 39 3.91 4.97 -17.90
C GLN A 39 3.46 3.91 -16.89
N LYS A 40 2.15 3.63 -16.80
CA LYS A 40 1.61 2.59 -15.91
C LYS A 40 2.24 1.23 -16.18
N LYS A 41 2.43 0.86 -17.45
CA LYS A 41 3.08 -0.39 -17.84
C LYS A 41 4.55 -0.43 -17.41
N GLY A 42 5.27 0.67 -17.60
CA GLY A 42 6.67 0.83 -17.15
C GLY A 42 6.81 0.70 -15.64
N SER A 43 5.99 1.41 -14.87
CA SER A 43 6.03 1.37 -13.39
C SER A 43 5.68 -0.02 -12.84
N LYS A 44 4.68 -0.71 -13.41
CA LYS A 44 4.36 -2.10 -13.03
C LYS A 44 5.55 -3.03 -13.24
N LYS A 45 6.24 -2.91 -14.38
CA LYS A 45 7.42 -3.71 -14.69
C LYS A 45 8.57 -3.42 -13.71
N ARG A 46 8.83 -2.15 -13.43
CA ARG A 46 9.87 -1.73 -12.45
C ARG A 46 9.58 -2.25 -11.05
N TYR A 47 8.33 -2.14 -10.60
CA TYR A 47 7.91 -2.68 -9.30
C TYR A 47 8.04 -4.21 -9.24
N SER A 48 7.64 -4.92 -10.30
CA SER A 48 7.83 -6.37 -10.38
C SER A 48 9.32 -6.76 -10.32
N ASN A 49 10.17 -6.05 -11.05
CA ASN A 49 11.62 -6.27 -11.02
C ASN A 49 12.20 -5.97 -9.62
N TYR A 50 11.70 -4.93 -8.96
CA TYR A 50 12.07 -4.61 -7.59
C TYR A 50 11.73 -5.76 -6.64
N LEU A 51 10.49 -6.29 -6.67
CA LEU A 51 10.11 -7.44 -5.84
C LEU A 51 11.00 -8.66 -6.09
N ILE A 52 11.33 -8.96 -7.35
CA ILE A 52 12.27 -10.03 -7.69
C ILE A 52 13.68 -9.76 -7.12
N SER A 53 14.14 -8.50 -7.14
CA SER A 53 15.46 -8.15 -6.60
C SER A 53 15.57 -8.27 -5.07
N ILE A 54 14.44 -8.28 -4.36
CA ILE A 54 14.35 -8.45 -2.91
C ILE A 54 13.68 -9.77 -2.51
N GLU A 55 13.72 -10.77 -3.40
CA GLU A 55 13.14 -12.09 -3.17
C GLU A 55 13.63 -12.70 -1.85
N GLY A 56 12.70 -13.26 -1.07
CA GLY A 56 12.99 -13.83 0.25
C GLY A 56 13.08 -12.83 1.40
N LYS A 57 13.09 -11.51 1.14
CA LYS A 57 13.08 -10.50 2.22
C LYS A 57 11.81 -10.58 3.07
N LYS A 58 11.99 -10.35 4.37
CA LYS A 58 10.92 -10.26 5.37
C LYS A 58 10.92 -8.84 5.95
N PHE A 59 9.74 -8.24 6.03
CA PHE A 59 9.56 -6.91 6.58
C PHE A 59 8.59 -6.92 7.74
N PHE A 60 8.96 -6.26 8.82
CA PHE A 60 8.06 -5.95 9.93
C PHE A 60 7.72 -4.46 9.90
N CYS A 61 6.52 -4.14 9.45
CA CYS A 61 6.10 -2.77 9.23
C CYS A 61 5.26 -2.27 10.40
N TYR A 62 5.63 -1.14 10.99
CA TYR A 62 4.95 -0.55 12.14
C TYR A 62 4.82 0.96 11.99
N ASN A 63 3.93 1.59 12.76
CA ASN A 63 3.70 3.03 12.66
C ASN A 63 3.57 3.71 14.02
N ASN A 64 3.53 5.03 14.00
CA ASN A 64 3.36 5.87 15.19
C ASN A 64 1.92 5.95 15.72
N ARG A 65 0.96 5.23 15.14
CA ARG A 65 -0.45 5.33 15.54
C ARG A 65 -0.66 4.76 16.95
N LYS A 66 -1.49 5.44 17.74
CA LYS A 66 -1.86 5.06 19.12
C LYS A 66 -0.66 4.88 20.07
N ASN A 67 0.46 5.57 19.82
CA ASN A 67 1.67 5.52 20.65
C ASN A 67 2.26 4.10 20.88
N ASN A 68 2.00 3.17 19.95
CA ASN A 68 2.52 1.81 20.08
C ASN A 68 3.97 1.66 19.64
N HIS A 69 4.49 2.61 18.85
CA HIS A 69 5.85 2.54 18.31
C HIS A 69 6.92 2.41 19.40
N HIS A 70 6.80 3.14 20.53
CA HIS A 70 7.78 3.07 21.61
C HIS A 70 7.84 1.66 22.25
N TYR A 71 6.69 0.99 22.38
CA TYR A 71 6.64 -0.38 22.87
C TYR A 71 7.31 -1.34 21.88
N ILE A 72 7.05 -1.16 20.58
CA ILE A 72 7.63 -1.99 19.52
C ILE A 72 9.15 -1.81 19.48
N GLU A 73 9.64 -0.57 19.46
CA GLU A 73 11.07 -0.25 19.41
C GLU A 73 11.84 -0.75 20.63
N LYS A 74 11.21 -0.74 21.80
CA LYS A 74 11.86 -1.19 23.04
C LYS A 74 11.85 -2.70 23.22
N ASN A 75 10.75 -3.38 22.87
CA ASN A 75 10.53 -4.77 23.28
C ASN A 75 10.53 -5.78 22.12
N ILE A 76 10.19 -5.33 20.90
CA ILE A 76 10.07 -6.21 19.73
C ILE A 76 11.28 -6.09 18.82
N ILE A 77 11.58 -4.87 18.35
CA ILE A 77 12.65 -4.64 17.36
C ILE A 77 14.02 -5.21 17.80
N PRO A 78 14.47 -5.06 19.06
CA PRO A 78 15.79 -5.57 19.48
C PRO A 78 15.89 -7.10 19.47
N ASN A 79 14.75 -7.78 19.56
CA ASN A 79 14.64 -9.23 19.65
C ASN A 79 14.09 -9.86 18.37
N LEU A 80 13.87 -9.07 17.32
CA LEU A 80 13.55 -9.59 16.00
C LEU A 80 14.76 -10.30 15.43
N THR A 81 14.48 -11.38 14.71
CA THR A 81 15.50 -12.13 13.98
C THR A 81 16.14 -11.23 12.91
N ASN A 82 17.47 -11.34 12.72
CA ASN A 82 18.24 -10.45 11.82
C ASN A 82 17.80 -10.52 10.34
N ASP A 83 17.05 -11.55 9.93
CA ASP A 83 16.49 -11.67 8.58
C ASP A 83 15.20 -10.85 8.37
N ILE A 84 14.66 -10.26 9.44
CA ILE A 84 13.46 -9.42 9.42
C ILE A 84 13.87 -7.95 9.45
N GLU A 85 13.57 -7.23 8.37
CA GLU A 85 13.87 -5.81 8.22
C GLU A 85 12.72 -4.95 8.78
N PRO A 86 12.95 -4.16 9.84
CA PRO A 86 11.90 -3.34 10.43
C PRO A 86 11.69 -2.04 9.62
N ILE A 87 10.46 -1.78 9.19
CA ILE A 87 10.08 -0.56 8.47
C ILE A 87 9.17 0.30 9.35
N PHE A 88 9.66 1.48 9.72
CA PHE A 88 8.88 2.46 10.45
C PHE A 88 8.15 3.43 9.52
N LEU A 89 6.86 3.61 9.78
CA LEU A 89 6.00 4.58 9.10
C LEU A 89 5.57 5.70 10.04
N GLU A 90 5.86 6.93 9.65
CA GLU A 90 5.26 8.10 10.26
C GLU A 90 3.97 8.45 9.52
N GLY A 91 2.82 8.11 10.12
CA GLY A 91 1.54 8.14 9.43
C GLY A 91 1.49 7.15 8.26
N LYS A 92 1.68 7.68 7.03
CA LYS A 92 1.74 6.89 5.77
C LYS A 92 3.07 7.03 5.03
N ARG A 93 4.05 7.75 5.60
CA ARG A 93 5.31 8.05 4.93
C ARG A 93 6.45 7.23 5.53
N ILE A 94 7.30 6.71 4.67
CA ILE A 94 8.57 6.05 5.03
C ILE A 94 9.65 7.13 5.07
N ARG A 95 10.37 7.26 6.18
CA ARG A 95 11.27 8.41 6.40
C ARG A 95 12.54 8.37 5.56
N ASN A 96 13.23 7.25 5.37
CA ASN A 96 14.55 7.23 4.73
C ASN A 96 14.84 5.89 4.05
N GLU A 97 14.55 5.77 2.75
CA GLU A 97 14.90 4.57 1.97
C GLU A 97 15.02 4.93 0.49
N ASP A 98 16.10 4.48 -0.14
CA ASP A 98 16.36 4.66 -1.58
C ASP A 98 15.28 3.97 -2.46
N ASN A 99 14.42 3.15 -1.86
CA ASN A 99 13.31 2.43 -2.50
C ASN A 99 11.92 2.85 -1.98
N ARG A 100 11.81 4.08 -1.42
CA ARG A 100 10.58 4.60 -0.81
C ARG A 100 9.35 4.42 -1.70
N GLU A 101 9.46 4.66 -3.01
CA GLU A 101 8.33 4.54 -3.95
C GLU A 101 7.77 3.12 -3.95
N TYR A 102 8.63 2.12 -4.10
CA TYR A 102 8.22 0.72 -4.18
C TYR A 102 7.70 0.19 -2.84
N LEU A 103 8.34 0.56 -1.74
CA LEU A 103 7.87 0.16 -0.40
C LEU A 103 6.55 0.85 -0.05
N SER A 104 6.37 2.10 -0.43
CA SER A 104 5.07 2.79 -0.30
C SER A 104 3.99 2.10 -1.14
N HIS A 105 4.32 1.72 -2.38
CA HIS A 105 3.41 0.98 -3.25
C HIS A 105 3.04 -0.39 -2.66
N MET A 106 4.00 -1.12 -2.10
CA MET A 106 3.79 -2.38 -1.41
C MET A 106 2.83 -2.22 -0.22
N LEU A 107 3.08 -1.23 0.63
CA LEU A 107 2.27 -0.97 1.84
C LEU A 107 0.87 -0.44 1.53
N LEU A 108 0.67 0.25 0.42
CA LEU A 108 -0.65 0.69 -0.02
C LEU A 108 -1.54 -0.46 -0.51
N ASN A 109 -0.91 -1.53 -1.01
CA ASN A 109 -1.55 -2.67 -1.65
C ASN A 109 -1.70 -3.90 -0.75
N VAL A 110 -1.44 -3.77 0.56
CA VAL A 110 -1.66 -4.85 1.52
C VAL A 110 -3.11 -5.36 1.45
N SER A 111 -3.24 -6.68 1.40
CA SER A 111 -4.45 -7.43 1.09
C SER A 111 -5.64 -7.11 2.01
N LYS A 112 -5.39 -6.80 3.29
CA LYS A 112 -6.43 -6.46 4.28
C LYS A 112 -5.99 -5.32 5.18
N ARG A 113 -6.59 -4.13 5.00
CA ARG A 113 -6.33 -2.92 5.80
C ARG A 113 -6.90 -3.01 7.22
N LYS A 114 -6.42 -3.94 8.04
CA LYS A 114 -6.88 -4.18 9.42
C LYS A 114 -6.14 -3.35 10.47
N GLY A 115 -5.05 -2.69 10.10
CA GLY A 115 -4.25 -1.85 10.98
C GLY A 115 -2.83 -2.38 11.15
N PHE A 116 -1.97 -1.56 11.73
CA PHE A 116 -0.57 -1.91 12.00
C PHE A 116 -0.44 -2.61 13.37
N PRO A 117 0.57 -3.47 13.58
CA PRO A 117 1.68 -3.77 12.64
C PRO A 117 1.32 -4.76 11.52
N TYR A 118 2.11 -4.75 10.44
CA TYR A 118 2.03 -5.71 9.34
C TYR A 118 3.32 -6.51 9.24
N ILE A 119 3.17 -7.75 8.80
CA ILE A 119 4.24 -8.66 8.43
C ILE A 119 4.12 -8.83 6.92
N ILE A 120 5.22 -8.61 6.19
CA ILE A 120 5.27 -8.75 4.73
C ILE A 120 6.46 -9.63 4.36
N LYS A 121 6.22 -10.65 3.55
CA LYS A 121 7.24 -11.54 3.00
C LYS A 121 7.23 -11.45 1.49
N ILE A 122 8.40 -11.31 0.90
CA ILE A 122 8.54 -11.37 -0.55
C ILE A 122 8.77 -12.81 -0.97
N SER A 123 7.86 -13.33 -1.79
CA SER A 123 7.94 -14.70 -2.29
C SER A 123 7.37 -14.79 -3.71
N ASN A 124 8.11 -15.42 -4.61
CA ASN A 124 7.77 -15.62 -6.01
C ASN A 124 7.40 -14.30 -6.71
N GLY A 125 8.17 -13.23 -6.45
CA GLY A 125 7.92 -11.90 -7.01
C GLY A 125 6.62 -11.23 -6.53
N LYS A 126 6.03 -11.72 -5.43
CA LYS A 126 4.83 -11.15 -4.80
C LYS A 126 5.13 -10.74 -3.36
N ALA A 127 4.48 -9.67 -2.91
CA ALA A 127 4.46 -9.29 -1.50
C ALA A 127 3.27 -9.98 -0.83
N LEU A 128 3.54 -10.98 0.01
CA LEU A 128 2.56 -11.67 0.83
C LEU A 128 2.46 -10.94 2.17
N ASP A 129 1.27 -10.50 2.56
CA ASP A 129 1.07 -9.69 3.75
C ASP A 129 0.03 -10.25 4.72
N ILE A 130 0.25 -10.01 6.01
CA ILE A 130 -0.74 -10.23 7.06
C ILE A 130 -0.67 -9.10 8.10
N SER A 131 -1.83 -8.64 8.56
CA SER A 131 -1.93 -7.71 9.68
C SER A 131 -1.83 -8.47 10.99
N MET A 132 -0.98 -8.00 11.89
CA MET A 132 -0.82 -8.47 13.27
C MET A 132 -1.51 -7.53 14.27
N ASN A 133 -2.40 -6.66 13.80
CA ASN A 133 -3.02 -5.62 14.61
C ASN A 133 -3.78 -6.22 15.81
N ASN A 134 -4.63 -7.21 15.57
CA ASN A 134 -5.48 -7.76 16.62
C ASN A 134 -4.65 -8.50 17.68
N GLU A 135 -3.71 -9.31 17.22
CA GLU A 135 -2.74 -10.05 18.01
C GLU A 135 -1.95 -9.07 18.88
N PHE A 136 -1.39 -8.02 18.29
CA PHE A 136 -0.62 -7.01 19.00
C PHE A 136 -1.44 -6.32 20.11
N TYR A 137 -2.66 -5.85 19.82
CA TYR A 137 -3.48 -5.17 20.83
C TYR A 137 -3.96 -6.12 21.92
N ASN A 138 -4.27 -7.38 21.60
CA ASN A 138 -4.63 -8.39 22.58
C ASN A 138 -3.47 -8.72 23.52
N PHE A 139 -2.25 -8.83 22.96
CA PHE A 139 -1.04 -9.03 23.76
C PHE A 139 -0.76 -7.85 24.69
N LYS A 140 -0.86 -6.63 24.15
CA LYS A 140 -0.65 -5.41 24.91
C LYS A 140 -1.70 -5.22 26.01
N SER A 141 -2.98 -5.48 25.75
CA SER A 141 -4.06 -5.31 26.74
C SER A 141 -4.01 -6.34 27.87
N GLN A 142 -3.53 -7.55 27.58
CA GLN A 142 -3.40 -8.65 28.55
C GLN A 142 -2.06 -8.64 29.29
N ASN A 143 -1.21 -7.64 29.03
CA ASN A 143 0.13 -7.49 29.62
C ASN A 143 0.99 -8.76 29.52
N LYS A 144 0.86 -9.46 28.39
CA LYS A 144 1.57 -10.72 28.10
C LYS A 144 3.07 -10.46 27.85
N ASN A 145 3.87 -11.51 27.99
CA ASN A 145 5.31 -11.44 27.75
C ASN A 145 5.58 -11.03 26.28
N PRO A 146 6.41 -9.99 26.03
CA PRO A 146 6.83 -9.62 24.68
C PRO A 146 7.47 -10.76 23.87
N GLU A 147 8.14 -11.71 24.53
CA GLU A 147 8.78 -12.87 23.89
C GLU A 147 7.78 -13.76 23.16
N ASP A 148 6.59 -13.99 23.74
CA ASP A 148 5.52 -14.76 23.11
C ASP A 148 5.03 -14.09 21.81
N LEU A 149 5.02 -12.76 21.77
CA LEU A 149 4.65 -12.00 20.57
C LEU A 149 5.72 -12.14 19.48
N ILE A 150 7.00 -12.24 19.84
CA ILE A 150 8.10 -12.49 18.89
C ILE A 150 7.99 -13.90 18.31
N VAL A 151 7.70 -14.90 19.14
CA VAL A 151 7.42 -16.27 18.68
C VAL A 151 6.27 -16.27 17.68
N LEU A 152 5.19 -15.54 17.99
CA LEU A 152 4.04 -15.41 17.09
C LEU A 152 4.39 -14.70 15.78
N ILE A 153 5.19 -13.62 15.81
CA ILE A 153 5.66 -12.91 14.61
C ILE A 153 6.43 -13.89 13.71
N ASN A 154 7.37 -14.64 14.27
CA ASN A 154 8.15 -15.63 13.52
C ASN A 154 7.26 -16.72 12.92
N ALA A 155 6.32 -17.27 13.69
CA ALA A 155 5.35 -18.25 13.19
C ALA A 155 4.47 -17.69 12.05
N SER A 156 4.08 -16.42 12.13
CA SER A 156 3.31 -15.76 11.06
C SER A 156 4.08 -15.66 9.74
N PHE A 157 5.40 -15.46 9.76
CA PHE A 157 6.21 -15.48 8.54
C PHE A 157 6.28 -16.86 7.86
N GLU A 158 6.23 -17.94 8.65
CA GLU A 158 6.22 -19.31 8.14
C GLU A 158 4.86 -19.69 7.55
N ASN A 159 3.77 -19.12 8.08
CA ASN A 159 2.41 -19.30 7.58
C ASN A 159 2.11 -18.47 6.32
N LEU A 160 2.89 -17.41 6.05
CA LEU A 160 2.91 -16.72 4.77
C LEU A 160 3.61 -17.60 3.72
N LYS A 161 2.90 -18.63 3.26
CA LYS A 161 3.27 -19.41 2.08
C LYS A 161 2.47 -18.90 0.90
N SER A 162 3.12 -18.79 -0.25
CA SER A 162 2.40 -18.64 -1.51
C SER A 162 1.48 -19.85 -1.65
N GLU A 163 0.18 -19.63 -1.87
CA GLU A 163 -0.66 -20.65 -2.48
C GLU A 163 0.08 -21.13 -3.74
N VAL A 164 0.53 -22.38 -3.71
CA VAL A 164 1.22 -23.05 -4.82
C VAL A 164 0.22 -23.28 -5.93
#